data_AF-A0A848IWC8-F1
#
_entry.id   AF-A0A848IWC8-F1
#
_cell.length_a   1.000
_cell.length_b   1.000
_cell.length_c   1.000
_cell.angle_alpha   90.00
_cell.angle_beta   90.00
_cell.angle_gamma   90.00
#
_symmetry.space_group_name_H-M   'P 1'
#
loop_
_entity.id
_entity.type
_entity.pdbx_description
1 polymer ?
#
loop_
_entity_poly.entity_id
_entity_poly.type
_entity_poly.pdbx_seq_one_letter_code
_entity_poly.pdbx_strand_id
1 'polypeptide(L)' 'SPDSNRWVIEMMGVDHVVFGSDYPFDIGDPEGRRSVPVIDSLAAPDRAKIYRGNAAALLARKGI' A
#
# COMPACT_ATOMS: atom_id res chain seq x y z
N SER A 1 7.43 -10.50 -0.41
CA SER A 1 7.55 -10.83 -1.84
C SER A 1 6.26 -10.38 -2.55
N PRO A 2 6.16 -10.43 -3.89
CA PRO A 2 4.90 -10.11 -4.57
C PRO A 2 3.70 -10.93 -4.09
N ASP A 3 3.90 -12.22 -3.77
CA ASP A 3 2.84 -13.08 -3.26
C ASP A 3 2.41 -12.69 -1.84
N SER A 4 3.36 -12.33 -0.96
CA SER A 4 3.02 -11.78 0.36
C SER A 4 2.19 -10.51 0.24
N ASN A 5 2.53 -9.63 -0.71
CA ASN A 5 1.82 -8.37 -0.90
C ASN A 5 0.39 -8.59 -1.40
N ARG A 6 0.19 -9.52 -2.35
CA ARG A 6 -1.16 -9.94 -2.80
C ARG A 6 -1.97 -10.51 -1.64
N TRP A 7 -1.38 -11.45 -0.90
CA TRP A 7 -2.04 -12.09 0.23
C TRP A 7 -2.45 -11.09 1.31
N VAL A 8 -1.61 -10.09 1.62
CA VAL A 8 -1.97 -9.04 2.58
C VAL A 8 -3.16 -8.22 2.09
N ILE A 9 -3.21 -7.85 0.80
CA ILE A 9 -4.34 -7.11 0.22
C ILE A 9 -5.62 -7.94 0.28
N GLU A 10 -5.55 -9.23 -0.05
CA GLU A 10 -6.69 -10.15 0.00
C GLU A 10 -7.20 -10.36 1.43
N MET A 11 -6.30 -10.57 2.38
CA MET A 11 -6.64 -10.86 3.78
C MET A 11 -7.16 -9.65 4.54
N MET A 12 -6.54 -8.48 4.35
CA MET A 12 -6.89 -7.26 5.07
C MET A 12 -8.04 -6.50 4.38
N GLY A 13 -8.22 -6.72 3.08
CA GLY A 13 -9.11 -5.94 2.24
C GLY A 13 -8.46 -4.63 1.77
N VAL A 14 -8.80 -4.23 0.54
CA VAL A 14 -8.19 -3.08 -0.14
C VAL A 14 -8.33 -1.76 0.63
N ASP A 15 -9.38 -1.58 1.43
CA ASP A 15 -9.64 -0.36 2.20
C ASP A 15 -8.78 -0.23 3.48
N HIS A 16 -7.97 -1.25 3.78
CA HIS A 16 -7.17 -1.33 5.01
C HIS A 16 -5.65 -1.39 4.76
N VAL A 17 -5.20 -1.28 3.51
CA VAL A 17 -3.78 -1.36 3.14
C VAL A 17 -3.26 -0.01 2.66
N VAL A 18 -2.06 0.36 3.10
CA VAL A 18 -1.36 1.59 2.68
C VAL A 18 0.01 1.22 2.12
N PHE A 19 0.41 1.85 1.02
CA PHE A 19 1.80 1.73 0.56
C PHE A 19 2.76 2.46 1.51
N GLY A 20 3.76 1.74 2.01
CA GLY A 20 4.86 2.29 2.80
C GLY A 20 6.20 1.73 2.32
N SER A 21 7.12 2.62 1.97
CA SER A 21 8.44 2.24 1.42
C SER A 21 9.51 2.02 2.48
N ASP A 22 9.31 2.56 3.69
CA ASP A 22 10.35 2.62 4.74
C ASP A 22 11.63 3.36 4.28
N TYR A 23 11.47 4.34 3.37
CA TYR A 23 12.56 5.22 2.95
C TYR A 23 13.08 6.06 4.14
N PRO A 24 14.42 6.24 4.30
CA PRO A 24 15.50 5.92 3.37
C PRO A 24 16.24 4.59 3.65
N PHE A 25 15.63 3.63 4.35
CA PHE A 25 16.34 2.43 4.79
C PHE A 25 16.36 1.33 3.72
N ASP A 26 17.54 0.75 3.49
CA ASP A 26 17.76 -0.33 2.50
C ASP A 26 16.98 -1.62 2.82
N ILE A 27 16.70 -1.88 4.10
CA ILE A 27 15.90 -3.05 4.52
C ILE A 27 14.44 -2.94 4.07
N GLY A 28 13.98 -1.71 3.79
CA GLY A 28 12.66 -1.37 3.32
C GLY A 28 12.44 -1.69 1.84
N ASP A 29 11.42 -1.10 1.24
CA ASP A 29 11.17 -1.09 -0.20
C ASP A 29 11.32 0.34 -0.76
N PRO A 30 12.50 0.97 -0.61
CA PRO A 30 12.66 2.40 -0.87
C PRO A 30 12.31 2.80 -2.30
N GLU A 31 12.63 1.99 -3.31
CA GLU A 31 12.22 2.22 -4.71
C GLU A 31 10.93 1.48 -5.11
N GLY A 32 10.25 0.85 -4.15
CA GLY A 32 8.97 0.17 -4.39
C GLY A 32 9.06 -1.09 -5.25
N ARG A 33 10.26 -1.67 -5.45
CA ARG A 33 10.50 -2.78 -6.39
C ARG A 33 9.65 -4.01 -6.12
N ARG A 34 9.22 -4.21 -4.87
CA ARG A 34 8.41 -5.37 -4.45
C ARG A 34 6.92 -5.04 -4.43
N SER A 35 6.56 -3.84 -3.97
CA SER A 35 5.17 -3.48 -3.70
C SER A 35 4.48 -2.84 -4.89
N VAL A 36 5.17 -1.94 -5.61
CA VAL A 36 4.61 -1.20 -6.76
C VAL A 36 4.08 -2.14 -7.85
N PRO A 37 4.79 -3.20 -8.30
CA PRO A 37 4.26 -4.07 -9.35
C PRO A 37 2.95 -4.77 -8.97
N VAL A 38 2.75 -5.09 -7.68
CA VAL A 38 1.50 -5.70 -7.21
C VAL A 38 0.38 -4.66 -7.15
N ILE A 39 0.67 -3.48 -6.61
CA ILE A 39 -0.30 -2.39 -6.51
C ILE A 39 -0.75 -1.92 -7.91
N ASP A 40 0.18 -1.84 -8.87
CA ASP A 40 -0.11 -1.43 -10.25
C ASP A 40 -0.93 -2.46 -11.04
N SER A 41 -0.93 -3.73 -10.61
CA SER A 41 -1.75 -4.80 -11.20
C SER A 41 -3.22 -4.75 -10.77
N LEU A 42 -3.57 -3.96 -9.75
CA LEU A 42 -4.94 -3.81 -9.28
C LEU A 42 -5.78 -2.91 -10.20
N ALA A 43 -7.10 -3.00 -10.07
CA ALA A 43 -8.00 -2.06 -10.71
C ALA A 43 -7.69 -0.62 -10.28
N ALA A 44 -7.86 0.33 -11.20
CA ALA A 44 -7.59 1.76 -10.96
C ALA A 44 -8.18 2.33 -9.64
N PRO A 45 -9.45 2.05 -9.27
CA PRO A 45 -10.00 2.55 -8.01
C PRO A 45 -9.30 1.96 -6.78
N ASP A 46 -8.95 0.67 -6.81
CA ASP A 46 -8.30 -0.04 -5.71
C ASP A 46 -6.86 0.41 -5.51
N ARG A 47 -6.13 0.57 -6.62
CA ARG A 47 -4.80 1.15 -6.62
C ARG A 47 -4.77 2.55 -6.00
N ALA A 48 -5.75 3.40 -6.32
CA ALA A 48 -5.85 4.76 -5.79
C ALA A 48 -6.08 4.79 -4.27
N LYS A 49 -6.80 3.80 -3.72
CA LYS A 49 -6.97 3.63 -2.27
C LYS A 49 -5.64 3.35 -1.58
N ILE A 50 -4.88 2.38 -2.08
CA ILE A 50 -3.61 1.95 -1.45
C ILE A 50 -2.53 3.03 -1.54
N TYR A 51 -2.43 3.73 -2.68
CA TYR A 51 -1.41 4.79 -2.84
C TYR A 51 -1.69 6.04 -2.01
N ARG A 52 -2.96 6.38 -1.76
CA ARG A 52 -3.31 7.66 -1.13
C ARG A 52 -4.58 7.62 -0.29
N GLY A 53 -5.66 7.07 -0.81
CA GLY A 53 -6.99 7.16 -0.20
C GLY A 53 -7.03 6.68 1.25
N ASN A 54 -6.43 5.54 1.53
CA ASN A 54 -6.46 4.91 2.85
C ASN A 54 -5.61 5.68 3.87
N ALA A 55 -4.43 6.18 3.47
CA ALA A 55 -3.60 7.03 4.32
C ALA A 55 -4.33 8.34 4.67
N ALA A 56 -4.94 8.99 3.67
CA ALA A 56 -5.72 10.21 3.90
C ALA A 56 -6.90 9.97 4.86
N ALA A 57 -7.64 8.88 4.67
CA ALA A 57 -8.76 8.52 5.54
C ALA A 57 -8.29 8.20 6.98
N LEU A 58 -7.16 7.50 7.12
CA LEU A 58 -6.58 7.15 8.42
C LEU A 58 -6.16 8.40 9.20
N LEU A 59 -5.47 9.33 8.54
CA LEU A 59 -5.00 10.58 9.16
C LEU A 59 -6.17 11.50 9.52
N ALA A 60 -7.16 11.66 8.64
CA ALA A 60 -8.35 12.45 8.92
C ALA A 60 -9.13 11.95 10.14
N ARG A 61 -9.21 10.62 10.33
CA ARG A 61 -9.86 10.01 11.51
C ARG A 61 -9.07 10.23 12.80
N LYS A 62 -7.76 10.40 12.71
CA LYS A 62 -6.88 10.56 13.88
C LYS A 62 -6.82 12.00 14.40
N GLY A 63 -7.44 12.98 13.72
CA GLY A 63 -7.55 14.35 14.22
C GLY A 63 -6.20 15.04 14.41
N ILE A 64 -5.28 14.84 13.46
CA ILE A 64 -4.07 15.66 13.27
C ILE A 64 -4.34 16.58 12.08
#